data_AF-A0A815KYB6-F1
#
_entry.id   AF-A0A815KYB6-F1
#
_cell.length_a   1.000
_cell.length_b   1.000
_cell.length_c   1.000
_cell.angle_alpha   90.00
_cell.angle_beta   90.00
_cell.angle_gamma   90.00
#
_symmetry.space_group_name_H-M   'P 1'
#
loop_
_entity.id
_entity.type
_entity.pdbx_description
1 polymer ?
#
loop_
_entity_poly.entity_id
_entity_poly.type
_entity_poly.pdbx_seq_one_letter_code
_entity_poly.pdbx_strand_id
1 'polypeptide(L)'
;MRGIEAAQTYLLMPHIGQVIAIFRLLGLGYEKYEKIPVVNVVYNEKISDDLVNNLVQVGTGEGKSLVMAITACIFALSEVDVNCSCYSEVLSMRDKNDFAPGFRALGIEERIQYGSFNTLCEQLLNEQCNGREKVRDTIVTNQSALAVVDTSARIRPKVLLIDEKGVFLSDKLYDGVYTSSVYLKGSSIKTLLDTLW
;
A
#
# COMPACT_ATOMS: atom_id res chain seq x y z
N MET A 1 -11.01 45.77 -2.32
CA MET A 1 -11.24 44.64 -3.25
C MET A 1 -9.99 43.77 -3.30
N ARG A 2 -9.83 42.80 -2.38
CA ARG A 2 -8.74 41.80 -2.39
C ARG A 2 -9.27 40.35 -2.52
N GLY A 3 -10.54 40.19 -2.91
CA GLY A 3 -11.24 38.90 -2.87
C GLY A 3 -11.47 38.23 -4.23
N ILE A 4 -11.46 38.99 -5.33
CA ILE A 4 -11.87 38.47 -6.65
C ILE A 4 -10.66 37.91 -7.43
N GLU A 5 -9.49 38.56 -7.39
CA GLU A 5 -8.26 38.02 -7.98
C GLU A 5 -7.76 36.76 -7.25
N ALA A 6 -8.00 36.68 -5.93
CA ALA A 6 -7.63 35.51 -5.13
C ALA A 6 -8.46 34.26 -5.45
N ALA A 7 -9.69 34.40 -5.98
CA ALA A 7 -10.57 33.26 -6.24
C ALA A 7 -10.03 32.32 -7.34
N GLN A 8 -9.35 32.87 -8.35
CA GLN A 8 -8.75 32.07 -9.43
C GLN A 8 -7.48 31.34 -8.99
N THR A 9 -6.68 31.95 -8.12
CA THR A 9 -5.47 31.32 -7.56
C THR A 9 -5.73 30.46 -6.33
N TYR A 10 -6.87 30.63 -5.65
CA TYR A 10 -7.24 29.84 -4.48
C TYR A 10 -7.34 28.35 -4.81
N LEU A 11 -7.86 28.00 -5.99
CA LEU A 11 -7.90 26.62 -6.49
C LEU A 11 -6.51 26.08 -6.89
N LEU A 12 -5.51 26.94 -7.04
CA LEU A 12 -4.13 26.56 -7.37
C LEU A 12 -3.25 26.39 -6.13
N MET A 13 -3.74 26.74 -4.95
CA MET A 13 -3.05 26.49 -3.69
C MET A 13 -3.54 25.18 -3.08
N PRO A 14 -2.63 24.27 -2.68
CA PRO A 14 -3.02 23.07 -1.96
C PRO A 14 -3.68 23.46 -0.64
N HIS A 15 -4.81 22.83 -0.33
CA HIS A 15 -5.53 23.11 0.90
C HIS A 15 -4.65 22.72 2.10
N ILE A 16 -4.63 23.54 3.17
CA ILE A 16 -3.75 23.30 4.32
C ILE A 16 -3.97 21.91 4.96
N GLY A 17 -5.21 21.42 4.94
CA GLY A 17 -5.53 20.07 5.39
C GLY A 17 -4.84 18.97 4.57
N GLN A 18 -4.71 19.16 3.25
CA GLN A 18 -4.00 18.23 2.37
C GLN A 18 -2.50 18.22 2.68
N VAL A 19 -1.91 19.40 2.87
CA VAL A 19 -0.48 19.54 3.22
C VAL A 19 -0.17 18.86 4.55
N ILE A 20 -0.99 19.13 5.58
CA ILE A 20 -0.85 18.49 6.90
C ILE A 20 -1.03 16.97 6.78
N ALA A 21 -1.98 16.51 5.96
CA ALA A 21 -2.19 15.09 5.73
C ALA A 21 -0.96 14.42 5.11
N ILE A 22 -0.36 15.03 4.09
CA ILE A 22 0.88 14.53 3.47
C ILE A 22 2.00 14.45 4.51
N PHE A 23 2.22 15.52 5.29
CA PHE A 23 3.26 15.51 6.35
C PHE A 23 3.04 14.41 7.38
N ARG A 24 1.80 14.21 7.82
CA ARG A 24 1.45 13.13 8.75
C ARG A 24 1.71 11.76 8.13
N LEU A 25 1.35 11.53 6.86
CA LEU A 25 1.62 10.25 6.17
C LEU A 25 3.13 10.00 5.99
N LEU A 26 3.93 11.05 5.84
CA LEU A 26 5.39 10.97 5.79
C LEU A 26 6.04 10.78 7.18
N GLY A 27 5.25 10.68 8.25
CA GLY A 27 5.76 10.51 9.61
C GLY A 27 6.34 11.81 10.22
N LEU A 28 6.03 12.98 9.64
CA LEU A 28 6.48 14.26 10.17
C LEU A 28 5.57 14.76 11.30
N GLY A 29 6.16 15.41 12.29
CA GLY A 29 5.44 16.02 13.42
C GLY A 29 5.13 15.06 14.58
N TYR A 30 5.87 13.96 14.69
CA TYR A 30 5.89 13.07 15.86
C TYR A 30 7.18 13.30 16.66
N GLU A 31 7.23 14.41 17.41
CA GLU A 31 8.31 14.66 18.38
C GLU A 31 7.76 14.43 19.80
N LYS A 32 8.46 13.64 20.61
CA LYS A 32 8.21 13.60 22.06
C LYS A 32 9.05 14.70 22.69
N TYR A 33 8.37 15.63 23.37
CA TYR A 33 9.02 16.61 24.23
C TYR A 33 8.96 16.10 25.68
N GLU A 34 10.06 15.55 26.18
CA GLU A 34 10.19 15.32 27.61
C GLU A 34 10.75 16.58 28.29
N LYS A 35 9.94 17.20 29.15
CA LYS A 35 10.41 18.26 30.05
C LYS A 35 10.92 17.61 31.34
N ILE A 36 12.23 17.62 31.55
CA ILE A 36 12.81 17.27 32.85
C ILE A 36 12.53 18.45 33.81
N PRO A 37 11.76 18.28 34.91
CA PRO A 37 11.28 19.40 35.74
C PRO A 37 12.39 20.26 36.38
N VAL A 38 13.62 19.75 36.43
CA VAL A 38 14.75 20.36 37.15
C VAL A 38 15.73 21.05 36.20
N VAL A 39 15.64 20.81 34.88
CA VAL A 39 16.57 21.34 33.89
C VAL A 39 15.77 21.90 32.71
N ASN A 40 15.89 23.20 32.43
CA ASN A 40 15.33 23.86 31.23
C ASN A 40 16.07 23.43 29.95
N VAL A 41 16.26 22.14 29.74
CA VAL A 41 16.82 21.56 28.53
C VAL A 41 15.74 20.70 27.91
N VAL A 42 15.33 21.07 26.69
CA VAL A 42 14.39 20.31 25.88
C VAL A 42 15.20 19.28 25.09
N TYR A 43 14.97 18.00 25.36
CA TYR A 43 15.50 16.93 24.53
C TYR A 43 14.46 16.58 23.47
N ASN A 44 14.84 16.69 22.20
CA ASN A 44 14.06 16.15 21.10
C ASN A 44 14.49 14.69 20.93
N GLU A 45 13.70 13.76 21.46
CA GLU A 45 13.92 12.34 21.19
C GLU A 45 13.18 11.97 19.91
N LYS A 46 13.94 11.51 18.90
CA LYS A 46 13.38 10.91 17.69
C LYS A 46 12.73 9.59 18.11
N ILE A 47 11.41 9.50 17.98
CA ILE A 47 10.61 8.36 18.49
C ILE A 47 10.98 7.04 17.79
N SER A 48 11.35 7.10 16.51
CA SER A 48 11.85 5.98 15.73
C SER A 48 12.58 6.47 14.49
N ASP A 49 13.59 5.72 14.03
CA ASP A 49 14.15 5.88 12.68
C ASP A 49 13.21 5.31 11.60
N ASP A 50 12.28 4.44 11.99
CA ASP A 50 11.31 3.81 11.10
C ASP A 50 10.08 4.69 10.87
N LEU A 51 9.49 4.55 9.67
CA LEU A 51 8.21 5.18 9.35
C LEU A 51 7.10 4.60 10.26
N VAL A 52 6.54 5.46 11.11
CA VAL A 52 5.41 5.09 11.98
C VAL A 52 4.12 4.96 11.17
N ASN A 53 3.31 3.96 11.46
CA ASN A 53 1.99 3.82 10.84
C ASN A 53 1.07 4.97 11.27
N ASN A 54 0.55 5.71 10.29
CA ASN A 54 -0.25 6.90 10.52
C ASN A 54 -1.65 6.75 9.94
N LEU A 55 -2.61 7.42 10.59
CA LEU A 55 -3.98 7.53 10.10
C LEU A 55 -4.35 9.01 10.01
N VAL A 56 -4.84 9.41 8.84
CA VAL A 56 -5.33 10.77 8.62
C VAL A 56 -6.75 10.69 8.06
N GLN A 57 -7.65 11.50 8.63
CA GLN A 57 -9.00 11.64 8.10
C GLN A 57 -9.06 12.84 7.14
N VAL A 58 -9.32 12.54 5.87
CA VAL A 58 -9.59 13.54 4.82
C VAL A 58 -11.04 13.35 4.38
N GLY A 59 -11.84 14.42 4.45
CA GLY A 59 -13.27 14.37 4.12
C GLY A 59 -13.54 14.05 2.65
N THR A 60 -14.77 13.62 2.34
CA THR A 60 -15.21 13.44 0.95
C THR A 60 -15.18 14.79 0.23
N GLY A 61 -14.54 14.83 -0.95
CA GLY A 61 -14.37 16.07 -1.72
C GLY A 61 -13.16 16.92 -1.33
N GLU A 62 -12.46 16.60 -0.23
CA GLU A 62 -11.29 17.35 0.26
C GLU A 62 -9.98 17.01 -0.48
N GLY A 63 -10.03 16.19 -1.54
CA GLY A 63 -8.86 15.83 -2.35
C GLY A 63 -7.99 14.71 -1.79
N LYS A 64 -8.60 13.71 -1.14
CA LYS A 64 -7.95 12.50 -0.64
C LYS A 64 -7.07 11.79 -1.68
N SER A 65 -7.58 11.61 -2.90
CA SER A 65 -6.82 11.00 -4.01
C SER A 65 -5.56 11.80 -4.36
N LEU A 66 -5.62 13.13 -4.30
CA LEU A 66 -4.47 14.00 -4.53
C LEU A 66 -3.43 13.86 -3.40
N VAL A 67 -3.87 13.85 -2.15
CA VAL A 67 -3.00 13.60 -0.97
C VAL A 67 -2.25 12.28 -1.13
N MET A 68 -2.94 11.21 -1.50
CA MET A 68 -2.34 9.90 -1.71
C MET A 68 -1.35 9.90 -2.88
N ALA A 69 -1.71 10.47 -4.02
CA ALA A 69 -0.84 10.52 -5.20
C ALA A 69 0.44 11.32 -4.93
N ILE A 70 0.35 12.49 -4.29
CA ILE A 70 1.54 13.29 -3.94
C ILE A 70 2.42 12.56 -2.93
N THR A 71 1.81 11.95 -1.91
CA THR A 71 2.56 11.14 -0.93
C THR A 71 3.28 9.98 -1.60
N ALA A 72 2.62 9.29 -2.55
CA ALA A 72 3.21 8.22 -3.35
C ALA A 72 4.39 8.73 -4.19
N CYS A 73 4.27 9.90 -4.81
CA CYS A 73 5.39 10.52 -5.54
C CYS A 73 6.60 10.74 -4.64
N ILE A 74 6.41 11.28 -3.44
CA ILE A 74 7.50 11.58 -2.50
C ILE A 74 8.23 10.30 -2.07
N PHE A 75 7.49 9.24 -1.75
CA PHE A 75 8.08 7.94 -1.42
C PHE A 75 8.82 7.32 -2.61
N ALA A 76 8.21 7.32 -3.80
CA ALA A 76 8.81 6.75 -5.00
C ALA A 76 10.08 7.49 -5.45
N LEU A 77 10.12 8.81 -5.32
CA LEU A 77 11.33 9.61 -5.53
C LEU A 77 12.42 9.33 -4.49
N SER A 78 12.04 8.87 -3.29
CA SER A 78 12.95 8.45 -2.22
C SER A 78 13.35 6.97 -2.31
N GLU A 79 13.19 6.34 -3.48
CA GLU A 79 13.53 4.93 -3.73
C GLU A 79 12.71 3.89 -2.93
N VAL A 80 11.51 4.27 -2.50
CA VAL A 80 10.54 3.38 -1.84
C VAL A 80 9.46 2.98 -2.83
N ASP A 81 9.18 1.68 -2.98
CA ASP A 81 8.07 1.23 -3.83
C ASP A 81 6.73 1.44 -3.07
N VAL A 82 5.71 1.93 -3.78
CA VAL A 82 4.45 2.36 -3.16
C VAL A 82 3.30 1.51 -3.67
N ASN A 83 2.54 0.94 -2.73
CA ASN A 83 1.27 0.28 -3.00
C ASN A 83 0.13 1.18 -2.52
N CYS A 84 -0.68 1.68 -3.44
CA CYS A 84 -1.89 2.44 -3.19
C CYS A 84 -3.10 1.50 -3.25
N SER A 85 -3.65 1.16 -2.09
CA SER A 85 -4.81 0.29 -1.96
C SER A 85 -6.08 1.09 -1.77
N CYS A 86 -7.13 0.76 -2.52
CA CYS A 86 -8.50 1.18 -2.23
C CYS A 86 -9.38 -0.08 -2.11
N TYR A 87 -10.54 0.00 -1.46
CA TYR A 87 -11.47 -1.14 -1.46
C TYR A 87 -12.03 -1.41 -2.86
N SER A 88 -12.36 -0.34 -3.61
CA SER A 88 -12.90 -0.45 -4.96
C SER A 88 -11.77 -0.50 -6.00
N GLU A 89 -11.71 -1.58 -6.76
CA GLU A 89 -10.82 -1.70 -7.91
C GLU A 89 -11.06 -0.59 -8.94
N VAL A 90 -12.33 -0.23 -9.18
CA VAL A 90 -12.71 0.83 -10.12
C VAL A 90 -12.18 2.19 -9.66
N LEU A 91 -12.31 2.51 -8.36
CA LEU A 91 -11.79 3.78 -7.81
C LEU A 91 -10.26 3.82 -7.81
N SER A 92 -9.63 2.69 -7.48
CA SER A 92 -8.17 2.54 -7.52
C SER A 92 -7.63 2.75 -8.94
N MET A 93 -8.26 2.15 -9.94
CA MET A 93 -7.87 2.29 -11.35
C MET A 93 -8.14 3.68 -11.91
N ARG A 94 -9.23 4.34 -11.49
CA ARG A 94 -9.49 5.74 -11.84
C ARG A 94 -8.33 6.61 -11.36
N ASP A 95 -7.98 6.54 -10.08
CA ASP A 95 -6.92 7.35 -9.50
C ASP A 95 -5.56 7.05 -10.18
N LYS A 96 -5.26 5.78 -10.43
CA LYS A 96 -4.07 5.38 -11.21
C LYS A 96 -4.01 6.10 -12.55
N ASN A 97 -5.09 6.05 -13.32
CA ASN A 97 -5.14 6.61 -14.67
C ASN A 97 -5.05 8.15 -14.65
N ASP A 98 -5.72 8.79 -13.69
CA ASP A 98 -5.71 10.25 -13.55
C ASP A 98 -4.31 10.78 -13.22
N PHE A 99 -3.52 10.07 -12.41
CA PHE A 99 -2.18 10.49 -11.99
C PHE A 99 -1.03 9.89 -12.83
N ALA A 100 -1.28 8.87 -13.66
CA ALA A 100 -0.27 8.22 -14.50
C ALA A 100 0.56 9.19 -15.38
N PRO A 101 0.00 10.24 -16.01
CA PRO A 101 0.80 11.24 -16.72
C PRO A 101 1.85 11.91 -15.83
N GLY A 102 1.49 12.23 -14.57
CA GLY A 102 2.40 12.82 -13.60
C GLY A 102 3.49 11.85 -13.16
N PHE A 103 3.13 10.60 -12.88
CA PHE A 103 4.11 9.56 -12.52
C PHE A 103 5.10 9.28 -13.66
N ARG A 104 4.64 9.28 -14.91
CA ARG A 104 5.50 9.14 -16.10
C ARG A 104 6.44 10.31 -16.27
N ALA A 105 5.94 11.54 -16.11
CA ALA A 105 6.77 12.74 -16.19
C ALA A 105 7.89 12.75 -15.14
N LEU A 106 7.63 12.17 -13.97
CA LEU A 106 8.60 12.01 -12.88
C LEU A 106 9.48 10.77 -13.01
N GLY A 107 9.21 9.87 -13.96
CA GLY A 107 9.97 8.62 -14.14
C GLY A 107 9.76 7.59 -13.02
N ILE A 108 8.62 7.64 -12.33
CA ILE A 108 8.31 6.83 -11.13
C ILE A 108 7.08 5.94 -11.30
N GLU A 109 6.45 5.89 -12.48
CA GLU A 109 5.23 5.11 -12.72
C GLU A 109 5.38 3.64 -12.33
N GLU A 110 6.52 3.01 -12.67
CA GLU A 110 6.79 1.61 -12.34
C GLU A 110 6.94 1.36 -10.82
N ARG A 111 7.16 2.41 -10.02
CA ARG A 111 7.33 2.34 -8.57
C ARG A 111 6.02 2.48 -7.80
N ILE A 112 4.91 2.80 -8.47
CA ILE A 112 3.63 3.07 -7.83
C ILE A 112 2.58 2.11 -8.37
N GLN A 113 2.13 1.19 -7.53
CA GLN A 113 1.09 0.23 -7.87
C GLN A 113 -0.23 0.65 -7.23
N TYR A 114 -1.30 0.64 -8.02
CA TYR A 114 -2.66 0.80 -7.53
C TYR A 114 -3.39 -0.53 -7.66
N GLY A 115 -4.18 -0.87 -6.66
CA GLY A 115 -5.02 -2.07 -6.70
C GLY A 115 -6.04 -2.11 -5.58
N SER A 116 -6.81 -3.19 -5.56
CA SER A 116 -7.53 -3.58 -4.35
C SER A 116 -6.55 -4.13 -3.31
N PHE A 117 -6.94 -4.12 -2.04
CA PHE A 117 -6.11 -4.70 -0.97
C PHE A 117 -5.74 -6.15 -1.26
N ASN A 118 -6.74 -6.97 -1.60
CA ASN A 118 -6.54 -8.39 -1.86
C ASN A 118 -5.61 -8.61 -3.05
N THR A 119 -5.76 -7.82 -4.11
CA THR A 119 -4.89 -7.89 -5.30
C THR A 119 -3.44 -7.58 -4.92
N LEU A 120 -3.21 -6.50 -4.17
CA LEU A 120 -1.87 -6.08 -3.75
C LEU A 120 -1.25 -7.06 -2.75
N CYS A 121 -2.04 -7.61 -1.82
CA CYS A 121 -1.60 -8.64 -0.90
C CYS A 121 -1.23 -9.94 -1.63
N GLU A 122 -2.04 -10.41 -2.57
CA GLU A 122 -1.69 -11.59 -3.38
C GLU A 122 -0.44 -11.35 -4.21
N GLN A 123 -0.27 -10.15 -4.80
CA GLN A 123 0.97 -9.81 -5.52
C GLN A 123 2.18 -9.82 -4.60
N LEU A 124 2.07 -9.27 -3.39
CA LEU A 124 3.13 -9.27 -2.39
C LEU A 124 3.50 -10.69 -1.95
N LEU A 125 2.51 -11.54 -1.67
CA LEU A 125 2.74 -12.93 -1.25
C LEU A 125 3.37 -13.77 -2.36
N ASN A 126 3.00 -13.51 -3.61
CA ASN A 126 3.48 -14.27 -4.76
C ASN A 126 4.73 -13.66 -5.43
N GLU A 127 5.27 -12.55 -4.91
CA GLU A 127 6.39 -11.81 -5.51
C GLU A 127 7.65 -12.67 -5.69
N GLN A 128 7.95 -13.51 -4.70
CA GLN A 128 9.10 -14.40 -4.73
C GLN A 128 8.75 -15.79 -5.27
N CYS A 129 7.52 -16.24 -5.04
CA CYS A 129 7.08 -17.59 -5.40
C CYS A 129 5.56 -17.70 -5.32
N ASN A 130 4.93 -18.22 -6.39
CA ASN A 130 3.53 -18.65 -6.32
C ASN A 130 3.44 -20.00 -5.60
N GLY A 131 3.17 -19.96 -4.30
CA GLY A 131 3.09 -21.16 -3.46
C GLY A 131 2.03 -22.16 -3.92
N ARG A 132 0.88 -21.68 -4.44
CA ARG A 132 -0.21 -22.55 -4.90
C ARG A 132 0.19 -23.34 -6.14
N GLU A 133 0.82 -22.68 -7.11
CA GLU A 133 1.32 -23.34 -8.31
C GLU A 133 2.45 -24.32 -7.98
N LYS A 134 3.37 -23.95 -7.08
CA LYS A 134 4.44 -24.87 -6.66
C LYS A 134 3.91 -26.10 -5.94
N VAL A 135 2.94 -25.95 -5.04
CA VAL A 135 2.31 -27.10 -4.38
C VAL A 135 1.59 -27.99 -5.41
N ARG A 136 0.83 -27.39 -6.34
CA ARG A 136 0.20 -28.13 -7.44
C ARG A 136 1.23 -28.94 -8.23
N ASP A 137 2.28 -28.28 -8.68
CA ASP A 137 3.27 -28.86 -9.57
C ASP A 137 4.08 -29.93 -8.85
N THR A 138 4.38 -29.75 -7.56
CA THR A 138 5.02 -30.77 -6.71
C THR A 138 4.15 -32.02 -6.60
N ILE A 139 2.85 -31.86 -6.36
CA ILE A 139 1.92 -32.99 -6.21
C ILE A 139 1.72 -33.73 -7.54
N VAL A 140 1.62 -32.99 -8.66
CA VAL A 140 1.36 -33.57 -9.98
C VAL A 140 2.60 -34.20 -10.60
N THR A 141 3.76 -33.56 -10.48
CA THR A 141 5.00 -33.98 -11.16
C THR A 141 5.95 -34.76 -10.25
N ASN A 142 5.66 -34.84 -8.94
CA ASN A 142 6.53 -35.40 -7.91
C ASN A 142 7.96 -34.80 -7.91
N GLN A 143 8.11 -33.57 -8.45
CA GLN A 143 9.37 -32.83 -8.43
C GLN A 143 9.38 -31.90 -7.23
N SER A 144 10.20 -32.23 -6.23
CA SER A 144 10.35 -31.51 -4.96
C SER A 144 11.36 -30.36 -4.99
N ALA A 145 11.82 -29.96 -6.18
CA ALA A 145 12.79 -28.89 -6.30
C ALA A 145 12.10 -27.52 -6.21
N LEU A 146 11.99 -26.99 -4.98
CA LEU A 146 11.91 -25.54 -4.81
C LEU A 146 13.22 -24.97 -5.35
N ALA A 147 13.14 -24.28 -6.50
CA ALA A 147 14.28 -23.49 -6.97
C ALA A 147 14.67 -22.54 -5.85
N VAL A 148 15.96 -22.51 -5.50
CA VAL A 148 16.47 -21.57 -4.51
C VAL A 148 16.15 -20.18 -5.05
N VAL A 149 15.25 -19.47 -4.36
CA VAL A 149 14.96 -18.07 -4.68
C VAL A 149 16.26 -17.31 -4.48
N ASP A 150 16.69 -16.60 -5.50
CA ASP A 150 17.88 -15.76 -5.43
C ASP A 150 17.62 -14.63 -4.42
N THR A 151 18.09 -14.83 -3.19
CA THR A 151 18.00 -13.87 -2.09
C THR A 151 18.95 -12.68 -2.27
N SER A 152 19.76 -12.65 -3.34
CA SER A 152 20.65 -11.53 -3.63
C SER A 152 19.93 -10.32 -4.26
N ALA A 153 18.69 -10.48 -4.70
CA ALA A 153 17.87 -9.37 -5.17
C ALA A 153 17.62 -8.39 -4.01
N ARG A 154 18.18 -7.19 -4.12
CA ARG A 154 18.06 -6.12 -3.12
C ARG A 154 16.58 -5.80 -2.89
N ILE A 155 16.02 -6.27 -1.77
CA ILE A 155 14.63 -5.98 -1.38
C ILE A 155 14.55 -4.48 -1.10
N ARG A 156 13.84 -3.75 -1.96
CA ARG A 156 13.59 -2.32 -1.75
C ARG A 156 12.54 -2.14 -0.66
N PRO A 157 12.63 -1.05 0.13
CA PRO A 157 11.60 -0.73 1.09
C PRO A 157 10.27 -0.50 0.35
N LYS A 158 9.17 -0.95 0.98
CA LYS A 158 7.82 -0.79 0.44
C LYS A 158 6.93 -0.10 1.45
N VAL A 159 6.02 0.75 0.97
CA VAL A 159 5.00 1.39 1.78
C VAL A 159 3.61 1.12 1.21
N LEU A 160 2.63 0.93 2.09
CA LEU A 160 1.23 0.72 1.74
C LEU A 160 0.42 1.95 2.15
N LEU A 161 -0.15 2.65 1.17
CA LEU A 161 -1.10 3.74 1.37
C LEU A 161 -2.50 3.20 1.18
N ILE A 162 -3.34 3.31 2.21
CA ILE A 162 -4.69 2.74 2.20
C ILE A 162 -5.73 3.84 2.15
N ASP A 163 -6.61 3.73 1.16
CA ASP A 163 -7.85 4.48 1.08
C ASP A 163 -9.02 3.72 1.73
N GLU A 164 -9.96 4.46 2.34
CA GLU A 164 -11.24 3.95 2.87
C GLU A 164 -11.14 2.99 4.06
N LYS A 165 -10.68 3.52 5.19
CA LYS A 165 -10.58 2.78 6.48
C LYS A 165 -11.87 2.09 6.95
N GLY A 166 -13.05 2.61 6.55
CA GLY A 166 -14.35 2.11 7.01
C GLY A 166 -14.67 0.68 6.58
N VAL A 167 -14.16 0.23 5.44
CA VAL A 167 -14.32 -1.15 4.99
C VAL A 167 -13.24 -2.06 5.58
N PHE A 168 -12.03 -1.53 5.74
CA PHE A 168 -10.89 -2.26 6.27
C PHE A 168 -11.02 -2.69 7.72
N LEU A 169 -11.65 -1.86 8.55
CA LEU A 169 -11.92 -2.20 9.95
C LEU A 169 -13.30 -2.83 10.18
N SER A 170 -14.00 -3.22 9.11
CA SER A 170 -15.27 -3.91 9.24
C SER A 170 -15.05 -5.38 9.60
N ASP A 171 -16.03 -5.97 10.28
CA ASP A 171 -16.01 -7.39 10.66
C ASP A 171 -15.80 -8.32 9.45
N LYS A 172 -16.20 -7.88 8.25
CA LYS A 172 -16.02 -8.62 6.99
C LYS A 172 -14.56 -8.84 6.60
N LEU A 173 -13.64 -7.95 7.00
CA LEU A 173 -12.21 -8.13 6.74
C LEU A 173 -11.53 -8.89 7.87
N TYR A 174 -11.91 -8.64 9.13
CA TYR A 174 -11.32 -9.32 10.29
C TYR A 174 -11.62 -10.83 10.34
N ASP A 175 -12.73 -11.27 9.76
CA ASP A 175 -13.13 -12.69 9.71
C ASP A 175 -12.63 -13.43 8.46
N GLY A 176 -11.97 -12.71 7.53
CA GLY A 176 -11.43 -13.27 6.30
C GLY A 176 -10.07 -13.94 6.52
N VAL A 177 -10.03 -15.24 6.82
CA VAL A 177 -8.76 -15.99 6.84
C VAL A 177 -8.23 -16.11 5.41
N TYR A 178 -7.00 -15.65 5.19
CA TYR A 178 -6.31 -15.87 3.92
C TYR A 178 -6.19 -17.38 3.67
N THR A 179 -6.99 -17.88 2.72
CA THR A 179 -7.07 -19.30 2.42
C THR A 179 -6.22 -19.60 1.19
N SER A 180 -4.99 -20.06 1.42
CA SER A 180 -4.12 -20.59 0.38
C SER A 180 -4.51 -22.04 0.05
N SER A 181 -5.51 -22.19 -0.82
CA SER A 181 -5.94 -23.49 -1.34
C SER A 181 -5.55 -23.66 -2.80
N VAL A 182 -5.34 -24.91 -3.20
CA VAL A 182 -5.02 -25.29 -4.57
C VAL A 182 -6.01 -26.34 -5.06
N TYR A 183 -6.59 -26.11 -6.24
CA TYR A 183 -7.46 -27.07 -6.89
C TYR A 183 -6.63 -28.03 -7.73
N LEU A 184 -6.59 -29.29 -7.32
CA LEU A 184 -5.97 -30.36 -8.09
C LEU A 184 -7.00 -30.97 -9.02
N LYS A 185 -6.73 -30.97 -10.34
CA LYS A 185 -7.57 -31.59 -11.35
C LYS A 185 -6.77 -32.68 -12.05
N GLY A 186 -7.29 -33.90 -12.09
CA GLY A 186 -6.64 -35.02 -12.76
C GLY A 186 -7.53 -36.26 -12.81
N SER A 187 -7.35 -37.10 -13.84
CA SER A 187 -8.06 -38.36 -13.98
C SER A 187 -7.78 -39.30 -12.80
N SER A 188 -6.54 -39.32 -12.30
CA SER A 188 -6.14 -40.07 -11.11
C SER A 188 -6.87 -39.64 -9.83
N ILE A 189 -7.09 -38.33 -9.64
CA ILE A 189 -7.83 -37.80 -8.49
C ILE A 189 -9.31 -38.16 -8.61
N LYS A 190 -9.88 -38.05 -9.82
CA LYS A 190 -11.25 -38.49 -10.07
C LYS A 190 -11.40 -39.98 -9.76
N THR A 191 -10.50 -40.83 -10.28
CA THR A 191 -10.50 -42.27 -9.99
C THR A 191 -10.37 -42.55 -8.50
N LEU A 192 -9.51 -41.83 -7.77
CA LEU A 192 -9.39 -41.97 -6.31
C LEU A 192 -10.71 -41.64 -5.60
N LEU A 193 -11.36 -40.53 -5.96
CA LEU A 193 -12.64 -40.12 -5.38
C LEU A 193 -13.74 -41.14 -5.69
N ASP A 194 -13.81 -41.62 -6.95
CA ASP A 194 -14.73 -42.66 -7.40
C ASP A 194 -14.44 -44.04 -6.74
N THR A 195 -13.27 -44.22 -6.11
CA THR A 195 -12.91 -45.47 -5.40
C THR A 195 -13.18 -45.37 -3.90
N LEU A 196 -13.06 -44.16 -3.32
CA LEU A 196 -13.27 -43.91 -1.88
C LEU A 196 -14.74 -43.68 -1.52
N TRP A 197 -15.54 -43.19 -2.49
CA TRP A 197 -16.98 -43.00 -2.38
C TRP A 197 -17.72 -43.90 -3.35
#